data_AF-A0A258B7F0-F1
#
_entry.id   AF-A0A258B7F0-F1
#
_cell.length_a   1.000
_cell.length_b   1.000
_cell.length_c   1.000
_cell.angle_alpha   90.00
_cell.angle_beta   90.00
_cell.angle_gamma   90.00
#
_symmetry.space_group_name_H-M   'P 1'
#
loop_
_entity.id
_entity.type
_entity.pdbx_description
1 polymer ?
#
loop_
_entity_poly.entity_id
_entity_poly.type
_entity_poly.pdbx_seq_one_letter_code
_entity_poly.pdbx_strand_id
1 'polypeptide(L)' 'MQFEPSLNVLGQPLVPCSFDPLTGFFRDGCCKTNEED' A
#
# COMPACT_ATOMS: atom_id res chain seq x y z
N MET A 1 11.59 -12.00 -9.94
CA MET A 1 10.39 -11.85 -9.11
C MET A 1 9.64 -10.65 -9.63
N GLN A 2 8.47 -10.85 -10.22
CA GLN A 2 7.56 -9.74 -10.52
C GLN A 2 6.85 -9.40 -9.21
N PHE A 3 7.05 -8.16 -8.74
CA PHE A 3 6.30 -7.61 -7.63
C PHE A 3 5.02 -7.04 -8.23
N GLU A 4 3.91 -7.77 -8.12
CA GLU A 4 2.62 -7.27 -8.57
C GLU A 4 2.25 -6.04 -7.73
N PRO A 5 1.97 -4.89 -8.36
CA PRO A 5 1.64 -3.68 -7.62
C PRO A 5 0.31 -3.87 -6.88
N SER A 6 0.26 -3.50 -5.60
CA SER A 6 -1.02 -3.38 -4.88
C SER A 6 -1.91 -2.40 -5.64
N LEU A 7 -3.16 -2.78 -5.89
CA LEU A 7 -4.09 -1.96 -6.66
C LEU A 7 -5.09 -1.26 -5.74
N ASN A 8 -5.51 -0.06 -6.13
CA ASN A 8 -6.66 0.62 -5.55
C ASN A 8 -7.98 0.02 -6.10
N VAL A 9 -9.11 0.52 -5.61
CA VAL A 9 -10.45 0.04 -6.00
C VAL A 9 -10.81 0.26 -7.48
N LEU A 10 -10.02 1.05 -8.21
CA LEU A 10 -10.17 1.30 -9.65
C LEU A 10 -9.32 0.35 -10.50
N GLY A 11 -8.59 -0.60 -9.88
CA GLY A 11 -7.66 -1.48 -10.57
C GLY A 11 -6.37 -0.78 -11.02
N GLN A 12 -6.07 0.39 -10.47
CA GLN A 12 -4.85 1.15 -10.75
C GLN A 12 -3.83 0.97 -9.62
N PRO A 13 -2.52 1.22 -9.85
CA PRO A 13 -1.53 1.16 -8.79
C PRO A 13 -1.91 2.00 -7.57
N LEU A 14 -1.76 1.43 -6.39
CA LEU A 14 -2.02 2.09 -5.12
C LEU A 14 -1.04 3.24 -4.92
N VAL A 15 -1.57 4.42 -4.63
CA VAL A 15 -0.78 5.62 -4.33
C VAL A 15 -0.52 5.73 -2.83
N PRO A 16 0.54 6.44 -2.40
CA PRO A 16 0.77 6.71 -0.98
C PRO A 16 -0.41 7.47 -0.35
N CYS A 17 -0.75 7.08 0.88
CA CYS A 17 -1.78 7.71 1.69
C CYS A 17 -1.22 8.83 2.58
N SER A 18 -0.11 8.58 3.28
CA SER A 18 0.54 9.60 4.14
C SER A 18 1.99 9.25 4.47
N PHE A 19 2.86 10.26 4.49
CA PHE A 19 4.23 10.18 5.00
C PHE A 19 4.47 11.03 6.26
N ASP A 20 3.53 11.92 6.60
CA ASP A 20 3.62 12.77 7.80
C ASP A 20 2.21 12.95 8.42
N PRO A 21 1.82 12.09 9.37
CA PRO A 21 2.60 10.97 9.92
C PRO A 21 2.73 9.79 8.95
N LEU A 22 3.80 9.00 9.08
CA LEU A 22 4.03 7.80 8.29
C LEU A 22 2.97 6.72 8.60
N THR A 23 2.20 6.32 7.59
CA THR A 23 1.10 5.33 7.71
C THR A 23 1.44 3.97 7.07
N GLY A 24 0.46 3.06 7.03
CA GLY A 24 0.53 1.72 6.45
C GLY A 24 0.99 0.66 7.47
N PHE A 25 0.46 -0.57 7.38
CA PHE A 25 0.85 -1.69 8.27
C PHE A 25 2.37 -1.93 8.22
N PHE A 26 2.92 -1.96 7.00
CA PHE A 26 4.35 -2.09 6.73
C PHE A 26 5.16 -0.78 6.92
N ARG A 27 4.52 0.30 7.36
CA ARG A 27 5.11 1.64 7.51
C ARG A 27 5.84 2.13 6.26
N ASP A 28 5.19 1.96 5.11
CA ASP A 28 5.67 2.42 3.80
C ASP A 28 4.85 3.58 3.21
N GLY A 29 3.90 4.11 4.00
CA GLY A 29 3.00 5.18 3.58
C GLY A 29 1.81 4.73 2.73
N CYS A 30 1.69 3.44 2.41
CA CYS A 30 0.63 2.90 1.56
C CYS A 30 -0.35 2.04 2.36
N CYS A 31 -1.64 2.09 1.98
CA CYS A 31 -2.69 1.27 2.59
C CYS A 31 -2.75 -0.13 1.97
N LYS A 32 -1.60 -0.82 1.88
CA LYS A 32 -1.53 -2.21 1.43
C LYS A 32 -1.50 -3.15 2.62
N THR A 33 -1.97 -4.37 2.40
CA THR A 33 -2.19 -5.40 3.42
C THR A 33 -1.65 -6.75 2.96
N ASN A 34 -1.57 -7.73 3.86
CA ASN A 34 -1.25 -9.13 3.59
C ASN A 34 -2.12 -10.03 4.50
N GLU A 35 -1.77 -11.31 4.66
CA GLU A 35 -2.52 -12.25 5.51
C GLU A 35 -2.37 -11.99 7.02
N GLU A 36 -1.45 -11.11 7.43
CA GLU A 36 -1.12 -10.85 8.85
C GLU A 36 -1.82 -9.60 9.43
N ASP A 37 -2.50 -8.82 8.59
CA ASP A 37 -3.22 -7.58 8.91
C ASP A 37 -4.75 -7.80 8.79
#